data_AF-A0A8R1W7L6-F1
#
_entry.id   AF-A0A8R1W7L6-F1
#
_cell.length_a   1.000
_cell.length_b   1.000
_cell.length_c   1.000
_cell.angle_alpha   90.00
_cell.angle_beta   90.00
_cell.angle_gamma   90.00
#
_symmetry.space_group_name_H-M   'P 1'
#
loop_
_entity.id
_entity.type
_entity.pdbx_description
1 polymer ?
#
loop_
_entity_poly.entity_id
_entity_poly.type
_entity_poly.pdbx_seq_one_letter_code
_entity_poly.pdbx_strand_id
1 'polypeptide(L)'
;MGSKFEGFKGCFSMSINNTDSLQRLRNTNDRRILLDTKIAKGTATRLDMMTQLKAELQIFDAFLKNIESKKKAKDCCAVINIVVSTLIKRINNMWNTIFLLFTIDDDIEPKFMKVSNSIVMTSCTNCRSCDVTIESIMRNIEILSIQEDTVFNFSSSDFIKILQTTAFVDKTLMIKEVFCHKETKGIVITAPRKYGKSTNLTMLKCFLEIQVDSLGKPLTKAKTDKPVTDTSNYEVFKKLNISKESSIMEKYLGKYPVLYANCQIENDIISYDCVLDGCKEIIHKSFLLHSYLQKSSKLSIQQKKLCKLWCDDASYKKLMKKEDISSGLKLLCTYLTVHYDKTCFVLIDEIDFFTQTVTITETLLKDYKLIILFLRQFLSFLKSNNLVFKAFATGKSGYAIHSIVPSCVQIQPFYNLHKFTDFYGLTDDELEYLFNKPEFKHISMTIKEVKDYYGSYNKIDHLTTTKKEIYCIWSILNVLKCKRLDNYWRDFGNVFCNFSNPIIKDVMQKLLIDEFVMVVLYHKAARKTNPTPPPIIAASGTPTKKSLDYFFNLMLDLGYLTRNSTSIMVLDIFNNTGSCMGYVTIPNQEVGHDIENKISLLS
;
A
#
# COMPACT_ATOMS: atom_id res chain seq x y z
N MET A 1 24.47 1.05 11.12
CA MET A 1 25.36 0.48 12.16
C MET A 1 25.87 -0.88 11.68
N GLY A 2 27.19 -1.05 11.61
CA GLY A 2 27.79 -2.32 11.21
C GLY A 2 27.53 -3.39 12.25
N SER A 3 26.80 -4.44 11.89
CA SER A 3 26.83 -5.68 12.66
C SER A 3 28.20 -6.32 12.45
N LYS A 4 29.11 -6.16 13.42
CA LYS A 4 30.21 -7.10 13.61
C LYS A 4 29.59 -8.49 13.69
N PHE A 5 29.76 -9.30 12.66
CA PHE A 5 29.32 -10.69 12.66
C PHE A 5 30.30 -11.51 13.49
N GLU A 6 30.02 -11.61 14.78
CA GLU A 6 30.41 -12.78 15.56
C GLU A 6 29.52 -13.96 15.12
N GLY A 7 30.12 -15.09 14.79
CA GLY A 7 29.29 -16.27 14.49
C GLY A 7 30.02 -17.53 14.05
N PHE A 8 31.21 -17.44 13.44
CA PHE A 8 31.90 -18.67 13.00
C PHE A 8 33.39 -18.75 13.32
N LYS A 9 34.08 -17.64 13.62
CA LYS A 9 35.53 -17.69 13.89
C LYS A 9 35.90 -18.49 15.15
N GLY A 10 34.98 -18.65 16.11
CA GLY A 10 35.22 -19.43 17.34
C GLY A 10 34.51 -20.79 17.42
N CYS A 11 33.59 -21.10 16.51
CA CYS A 11 32.74 -22.31 16.62
C CYS A 11 33.30 -23.54 15.89
N PHE A 12 34.34 -23.37 15.07
CA PHE A 12 34.87 -24.41 14.17
C PHE A 12 36.27 -24.92 14.55
N SER A 13 36.64 -24.88 15.84
CA SER A 13 37.72 -25.75 16.32
C SER A 13 37.31 -27.23 16.36
N MET A 14 36.08 -27.58 15.97
CA MET A 14 35.71 -28.95 15.64
C MET A 14 36.35 -29.34 14.31
N SER A 15 37.28 -30.29 14.35
CA SER A 15 37.79 -31.00 13.18
C SER A 15 36.64 -31.71 12.45
N ILE A 16 36.05 -31.03 11.47
CA ILE A 16 35.16 -31.66 10.50
C ILE A 16 36.10 -32.40 9.54
N ASN A 17 36.29 -33.71 9.77
CA ASN A 17 37.17 -34.59 9.00
C ASN A 17 36.72 -34.80 7.54
N ASN A 18 35.77 -34.02 7.03
CA ASN A 18 35.23 -34.16 5.68
C ASN A 18 35.29 -32.80 4.96
N THR A 19 36.33 -32.63 4.14
CA THR A 19 36.66 -31.41 3.39
C THR A 19 35.49 -30.91 2.53
N ASP A 20 34.64 -31.82 2.03
CA ASP A 20 33.49 -31.50 1.18
C ASP A 20 32.34 -30.79 1.94
N SER A 21 32.15 -31.10 3.22
CA SER A 21 31.10 -30.50 4.06
C SER A 21 31.43 -29.06 4.46
N LEU A 22 32.69 -28.81 4.78
CA LEU A 22 33.22 -27.47 5.06
C LEU A 22 33.17 -26.58 3.82
N GLN A 23 33.45 -27.14 2.64
CA GLN A 23 33.37 -26.41 1.37
C GLN A 23 31.93 -26.02 1.03
N ARG A 24 30.95 -26.91 1.25
CA ARG A 24 29.52 -26.58 1.06
C ARG A 24 29.05 -25.47 2.00
N LEU A 25 29.48 -25.49 3.26
CA LEU A 25 29.15 -24.43 4.23
C LEU A 25 29.75 -23.08 3.84
N ARG A 26 31.02 -23.06 3.39
CA ARG A 26 31.67 -21.84 2.87
C ARG A 26 30.92 -21.29 1.67
N ASN A 27 30.62 -22.14 0.69
CA ASN A 27 29.88 -21.74 -0.51
C ASN A 27 28.48 -21.17 -0.17
N THR A 28 27.77 -21.75 0.78
CA THR A 28 26.45 -21.22 1.20
C THR A 28 26.59 -19.89 1.95
N ASN A 29 27.68 -19.69 2.68
CA ASN A 29 27.96 -18.42 3.33
C ASN A 29 28.33 -17.33 2.32
N ASP A 30 29.13 -17.66 1.31
CA ASP A 30 29.47 -16.74 0.22
C ASP A 30 28.23 -16.36 -0.62
N ARG A 31 27.35 -17.34 -0.88
CA ARG A 31 26.03 -17.07 -1.49
C ARG A 31 25.17 -16.15 -0.64
N ARG A 32 25.19 -16.30 0.69
CA ARG A 32 24.48 -15.41 1.60
C ARG A 32 25.04 -14.00 1.55
N ILE A 33 26.36 -13.83 1.57
CA ILE A 33 27.01 -12.51 1.43
C ILE A 33 26.63 -11.84 0.10
N LEU A 34 26.61 -12.61 -0.98
CA LEU A 34 26.17 -12.13 -2.29
C LEU A 34 24.68 -11.76 -2.29
N LEU A 35 23.83 -12.57 -1.63
CA LEU A 35 22.41 -12.28 -1.47
C LEU A 35 22.19 -11.03 -0.64
N ASP A 36 22.90 -10.85 0.47
CA ASP A 36 22.83 -9.66 1.31
C ASP A 36 23.24 -8.42 0.50
N THR A 37 24.22 -8.55 -0.40
CA THR A 37 24.60 -7.51 -1.35
C THR A 37 23.48 -7.22 -2.36
N LYS A 38 22.79 -8.25 -2.87
CA LYS A 38 21.61 -8.07 -3.73
C LYS A 38 20.44 -7.42 -2.99
N ILE A 39 20.20 -7.82 -1.73
CA ILE A 39 19.15 -7.27 -0.85
C ILE A 39 19.44 -5.79 -0.62
N ALA A 40 20.68 -5.43 -0.25
CA ALA A 40 21.10 -4.05 -0.05
C ALA A 40 20.98 -3.20 -1.34
N LYS A 41 21.17 -3.81 -2.51
CA LYS A 41 21.01 -3.18 -3.82
C LYS A 41 19.56 -3.19 -4.35
N GLY A 42 18.60 -3.77 -3.62
CA GLY A 42 17.21 -3.91 -4.05
C GLY A 42 17.00 -4.81 -5.27
N THR A 43 17.97 -5.66 -5.60
CA THR A 43 17.95 -6.56 -6.79
C THR A 43 17.71 -8.02 -6.42
N ALA A 44 17.52 -8.33 -5.13
CA ALA A 44 17.20 -9.67 -4.67
C ALA A 44 15.76 -10.04 -5.05
N THR A 45 15.59 -11.18 -5.72
CA THR A 45 14.26 -11.71 -6.05
C THR A 45 13.74 -12.62 -4.93
N ARG A 46 12.41 -12.84 -4.89
CA ARG A 46 11.82 -13.83 -3.96
C ARG A 46 12.46 -15.19 -4.14
N LEU A 47 12.72 -15.58 -5.39
CA LEU A 47 13.35 -16.86 -5.72
C LEU A 47 14.77 -16.95 -5.18
N ASP A 48 15.58 -15.89 -5.28
CA ASP A 48 16.92 -15.84 -4.69
C ASP A 48 16.86 -16.10 -3.17
N MET A 49 15.94 -15.42 -2.47
CA MET A 49 15.80 -15.54 -1.02
C MET A 49 15.19 -16.88 -0.57
N MET A 50 14.20 -17.39 -1.29
CA MET A 50 13.63 -18.72 -1.03
C MET A 50 14.64 -19.84 -1.29
N THR A 51 15.49 -19.68 -2.31
CA THR A 51 16.56 -20.65 -2.62
C THR A 51 17.62 -20.66 -1.51
N GLN A 52 18.00 -19.48 -1.00
CA GLN A 52 18.92 -19.40 0.12
C GLN A 52 18.29 -19.95 1.41
N LEU A 53 17.02 -19.67 1.70
CA LEU A 53 16.30 -20.26 2.82
C LEU A 53 16.28 -21.78 2.77
N LYS A 54 15.99 -22.34 1.60
CA LYS A 54 16.05 -23.79 1.39
C LYS A 54 17.46 -24.34 1.68
N ALA A 55 18.52 -23.63 1.27
CA ALA A 55 19.88 -24.05 1.56
C ALA A 55 20.22 -24.02 3.06
N GLU A 56 19.77 -23.01 3.81
CA GLU A 56 19.95 -22.96 5.27
C GLU A 56 19.15 -24.07 5.99
N LEU A 57 17.92 -24.34 5.55
CA LEU A 57 17.10 -25.43 6.08
C LEU A 57 17.74 -26.81 5.79
N GLN A 58 18.36 -26.98 4.63
CA GLN A 58 19.11 -28.21 4.30
C GLN A 58 20.39 -28.35 5.12
N ILE A 59 21.11 -27.25 5.39
CA ILE A 59 22.26 -27.25 6.31
C ILE A 59 21.80 -27.63 7.71
N PHE A 60 20.68 -27.07 8.16
CA PHE A 60 20.10 -27.37 9.46
C PHE A 60 19.72 -28.86 9.56
N ASP A 61 19.05 -29.42 8.55
CA ASP A 61 18.72 -30.85 8.47
C ASP A 61 19.97 -31.76 8.46
N ALA A 62 21.00 -31.41 7.66
CA ALA A 62 22.25 -32.16 7.62
C ALA A 62 23.04 -32.09 8.95
N PHE A 63 22.97 -30.94 9.64
CA PHE A 63 23.59 -30.77 10.95
C PHE A 63 22.87 -31.62 12.01
N LEU A 64 21.53 -31.65 11.98
CA LEU A 64 20.73 -32.53 12.85
C LEU A 64 21.05 -34.02 12.64
N LYS A 65 21.15 -34.48 11.38
CA LYS A 65 21.57 -35.85 11.05
C LYS A 65 22.99 -36.19 11.53
N ASN A 66 23.90 -35.22 11.52
CA ASN A 66 25.26 -35.39 12.05
C ASN A 66 25.32 -35.37 13.59
N ILE A 67 24.44 -34.63 14.26
CA ILE A 67 24.28 -34.71 15.71
C ILE A 67 23.78 -36.11 16.09
N GLU A 68 22.82 -36.65 15.32
CA GLU A 68 22.29 -37.99 15.50
C GLU A 68 23.36 -39.09 15.35
N SER A 69 24.27 -38.95 14.38
CA SER A 69 25.38 -39.89 14.18
C SER A 69 26.48 -39.76 15.26
N LYS A 70 26.76 -38.55 15.74
CA LYS A 70 27.77 -38.27 16.79
C LYS A 70 27.30 -38.55 18.22
N LYS A 71 26.00 -38.77 18.44
CA LYS A 71 25.42 -39.22 19.72
C LYS A 71 26.05 -40.52 20.26
N LYS A 72 26.69 -41.33 19.39
CA LYS A 72 27.44 -42.54 19.76
C LYS A 72 28.85 -42.27 20.34
N ALA A 73 29.39 -41.05 20.26
CA ALA A 73 30.80 -40.75 20.54
C ALA A 73 31.08 -39.84 21.77
N LYS A 74 30.09 -39.61 22.65
CA LYS A 74 30.27 -39.02 24.00
C LYS A 74 30.88 -37.61 24.15
N ASP A 75 30.92 -36.75 23.12
CA ASP A 75 31.38 -35.36 23.29
C ASP A 75 30.55 -34.30 22.54
N CYS A 76 30.46 -33.09 23.11
CA CYS A 76 29.98 -31.81 22.54
C CYS A 76 28.51 -31.36 22.68
N CYS A 77 27.96 -31.15 23.90
CA CYS A 77 26.65 -30.45 24.05
C CYS A 77 26.72 -28.91 23.84
N ALA A 78 27.79 -28.23 24.28
CA ALA A 78 27.86 -26.76 24.24
C ALA A 78 28.01 -26.18 22.81
N VAL A 79 28.85 -26.81 21.99
CA VAL A 79 29.08 -26.39 20.59
C VAL A 79 27.83 -26.62 19.74
N ILE A 80 27.12 -27.73 19.98
CA ILE A 80 25.84 -28.02 19.32
C ILE A 80 24.82 -26.91 19.59
N ASN A 81 24.66 -26.48 20.85
CA ASN A 81 23.71 -25.42 21.20
C ASN A 81 24.05 -24.07 20.54
N ILE A 82 25.33 -23.71 20.46
CA ILE A 82 25.76 -22.45 19.81
C ILE A 82 25.48 -22.51 18.30
N VAL A 83 25.81 -23.63 17.64
CA VAL A 83 25.57 -23.79 16.20
C VAL A 83 24.08 -23.82 15.88
N VAL A 84 23.27 -24.54 16.66
CA VAL A 84 21.81 -24.59 16.51
C VAL A 84 21.19 -23.21 16.71
N SER A 85 21.56 -22.50 17.79
CA SER A 85 21.09 -21.12 18.05
C SER A 85 21.44 -20.16 16.89
N THR A 86 22.65 -20.27 16.34
CA THR A 86 23.11 -19.44 15.22
C THR A 86 22.35 -19.75 13.93
N LEU A 87 22.12 -21.02 13.61
CA LEU A 87 21.35 -21.43 12.44
C LEU A 87 19.88 -21.03 12.55
N ILE A 88 19.26 -21.18 13.72
CA ILE A 88 17.88 -20.73 13.98
C ILE A 88 17.76 -19.22 13.76
N LYS A 89 18.64 -18.41 14.35
CA LYS A 89 18.64 -16.96 14.13
C LYS A 89 18.80 -16.60 12.65
N ARG A 90 19.65 -17.33 11.93
CA ARG A 90 19.88 -17.15 10.49
C ARG A 90 18.66 -17.47 9.64
N ILE A 91 17.94 -18.54 9.99
CA ILE A 91 16.70 -18.97 9.33
C ILE A 91 15.58 -17.97 9.63
N ASN A 92 15.37 -17.59 10.89
CA ASN A 92 14.36 -16.62 11.31
C ASN A 92 14.57 -15.26 10.63
N ASN A 93 15.80 -14.74 10.63
CA ASN A 93 16.11 -13.48 9.97
C ASN A 93 15.76 -13.54 8.48
N MET A 94 16.12 -14.63 7.80
CA MET A 94 15.82 -14.74 6.37
C MET A 94 14.33 -14.92 6.10
N TRP A 95 13.63 -15.74 6.87
CA TRP A 95 12.17 -15.90 6.80
C TRP A 95 11.45 -14.57 6.99
N ASN A 96 11.80 -13.84 8.05
CA ASN A 96 11.26 -12.52 8.33
C ASN A 96 11.59 -11.53 7.20
N THR A 97 12.81 -11.57 6.67
CA THR A 97 13.20 -10.70 5.55
C THR A 97 12.42 -11.05 4.27
N ILE A 98 12.17 -12.33 3.98
CA ILE A 98 11.32 -12.75 2.85
C ILE A 98 9.90 -12.22 3.04
N PHE A 99 9.32 -12.43 4.22
CA PHE A 99 7.98 -11.95 4.56
C PHE A 99 7.88 -10.43 4.46
N LEU A 100 8.95 -9.72 4.85
CA LEU A 100 9.04 -8.27 4.79
C LEU A 100 9.23 -7.72 3.36
N LEU A 101 9.82 -8.50 2.47
CA LEU A 101 10.16 -8.07 1.10
C LEU A 101 9.18 -8.57 0.03
N PHE A 102 8.39 -9.62 0.30
CA PHE A 102 7.49 -10.23 -0.69
C PHE A 102 6.12 -10.61 -0.10
N THR A 103 5.04 -10.45 -0.87
CA THR A 103 3.64 -10.76 -0.48
C THR A 103 3.40 -12.25 -0.30
N ILE A 104 2.65 -12.71 0.71
CA ILE A 104 2.32 -14.15 0.84
C ILE A 104 1.32 -14.52 -0.26
N ASP A 105 1.75 -15.38 -1.21
CA ASP A 105 0.86 -16.15 -2.08
C ASP A 105 0.85 -17.60 -1.57
N ASP A 106 -0.35 -18.15 -1.36
CA ASP A 106 -0.58 -19.46 -0.72
C ASP A 106 -0.01 -20.66 -1.53
N ASP A 107 0.37 -20.48 -2.80
CA ASP A 107 0.75 -21.57 -3.70
C ASP A 107 2.25 -21.93 -3.72
N ILE A 108 3.13 -21.06 -3.19
CA ILE A 108 4.59 -21.23 -3.28
C ILE A 108 5.17 -21.86 -2.01
N GLU A 109 4.63 -21.50 -0.84
CA GLU A 109 5.13 -21.89 0.48
C GLU A 109 5.25 -23.43 0.67
N PRO A 110 4.27 -24.26 0.27
CA PRO A 110 4.33 -25.71 0.48
C PRO A 110 5.42 -26.42 -0.32
N LYS A 111 5.85 -25.86 -1.47
CA LYS A 111 6.89 -26.46 -2.31
C LYS A 111 8.30 -26.25 -1.76
N PHE A 112 8.51 -25.22 -0.94
CA PHE A 112 9.80 -24.91 -0.33
C PHE A 112 9.93 -25.42 1.10
N MET A 113 8.81 -25.59 1.83
CA MET A 113 8.74 -26.13 3.20
C MET A 113 8.79 -27.67 3.30
N LYS A 114 8.84 -28.41 2.19
CA LYS A 114 9.06 -29.88 2.21
C LYS A 114 10.51 -30.20 2.59
N VAL A 115 10.86 -29.98 3.85
CA VAL A 115 11.90 -30.75 4.53
C VAL A 115 11.24 -32.08 4.89
N SER A 116 11.86 -33.19 4.49
CA SER A 116 11.30 -34.54 4.59
C SER A 116 10.68 -34.82 5.96
N ASN A 117 9.36 -35.09 5.98
CA ASN A 117 8.53 -35.49 7.14
C ASN A 117 8.93 -36.84 7.77
N SER A 118 10.17 -37.28 7.61
CA SER A 118 10.62 -38.61 8.04
C SER A 118 11.89 -38.48 8.86
N ILE A 119 11.80 -37.83 10.02
CA ILE A 119 12.84 -37.90 11.06
C ILE A 119 12.16 -38.13 12.40
N VAL A 120 12.27 -39.37 12.88
CA VAL A 120 11.79 -39.78 14.19
C VAL A 120 12.79 -39.31 15.24
N MET A 121 12.27 -38.66 16.29
CA MET A 121 13.02 -38.11 17.42
C MET A 121 13.82 -39.16 18.20
N THR A 122 14.99 -38.78 18.72
CA THR A 122 15.53 -39.42 19.94
C THR A 122 16.14 -38.38 20.90
N SER A 123 15.69 -38.39 22.16
CA SER A 123 16.18 -37.56 23.26
C SER A 123 17.65 -37.83 23.61
N CYS A 124 18.40 -36.79 23.98
CA CYS A 124 19.81 -36.92 24.40
C CYS A 124 19.89 -37.69 25.73
N THR A 125 20.49 -38.88 25.72
CA THR A 125 20.56 -39.74 26.92
C THR A 125 21.46 -39.21 28.03
N ASN A 126 22.30 -38.19 27.77
CA ASN A 126 23.34 -37.73 28.69
C ASN A 126 23.13 -36.33 29.27
N CYS A 127 22.07 -35.62 28.92
CA CYS A 127 21.80 -34.33 29.53
C CYS A 127 20.30 -34.13 29.73
N ARG A 128 19.90 -34.03 31.01
CA ARG A 128 18.52 -33.72 31.42
C ARG A 128 18.08 -32.30 31.04
N SER A 129 18.96 -31.50 30.43
CA SER A 129 18.76 -30.08 30.12
C SER A 129 18.82 -29.74 28.62
N CYS A 130 18.88 -30.73 27.73
CA CYS A 130 18.97 -30.55 26.27
C CYS A 130 17.82 -31.28 25.56
N ASP A 131 16.63 -31.24 26.16
CA ASP A 131 15.38 -31.57 25.49
C ASP A 131 14.98 -30.45 24.52
N VAL A 132 15.82 -30.22 23.52
CA VAL A 132 15.48 -29.36 22.40
C VAL A 132 14.90 -30.26 21.31
N THR A 133 13.59 -30.51 21.40
CA THR A 133 12.84 -31.29 20.40
C THR A 133 12.72 -30.51 19.08
N ILE A 134 12.56 -31.17 17.92
CA ILE A 134 12.24 -30.46 16.65
C ILE A 134 11.03 -29.55 16.85
N GLU A 135 10.04 -29.99 17.64
CA GLU A 135 8.88 -29.21 18.02
C GLU A 135 9.22 -27.98 18.88
N SER A 136 10.22 -28.07 19.77
CA SER A 136 10.76 -26.93 20.52
C SER A 136 11.57 -25.99 19.64
N ILE A 137 12.35 -26.50 18.68
CA ILE A 137 13.05 -25.68 17.69
C ILE A 137 12.06 -25.01 16.74
N MET A 138 11.04 -25.71 16.26
CA MET A 138 9.97 -25.17 15.43
C MET A 138 9.08 -24.19 16.20
N ARG A 139 8.88 -24.38 17.50
CA ARG A 139 8.24 -23.38 18.39
C ARG A 139 9.13 -22.15 18.63
N ASN A 140 10.46 -22.30 18.65
CA ASN A 140 11.43 -21.21 18.87
C ASN A 140 11.88 -20.52 17.57
N ILE A 141 11.68 -21.16 16.41
CA ILE A 141 11.50 -20.46 15.15
C ILE A 141 10.22 -19.68 15.38
N GLU A 142 10.36 -18.39 15.72
CA GLU A 142 9.25 -17.44 15.72
C GLU A 142 8.68 -17.39 14.30
N ILE A 143 7.88 -18.38 13.95
CA ILE A 143 6.74 -18.11 13.11
C ILE A 143 5.92 -17.17 13.98
N LEU A 144 5.93 -15.88 13.66
CA LEU A 144 4.99 -14.87 14.18
C LEU A 144 3.55 -15.21 13.75
N SER A 145 3.14 -16.47 13.88
CA SER A 145 1.78 -16.92 13.79
C SER A 145 1.42 -17.56 15.12
N ILE A 146 0.44 -16.91 15.75
CA ILE A 146 -0.47 -17.42 16.78
C ILE A 146 -0.19 -16.90 18.19
N GLN A 147 -0.38 -15.58 18.30
CA GLN A 147 -1.22 -14.88 19.31
C GLN A 147 -1.47 -13.41 18.88
N GLU A 148 -0.95 -12.97 17.71
CA GLU A 148 -1.03 -11.59 17.21
C GLU A 148 -2.20 -11.25 16.27
N ASP A 149 -3.10 -12.19 15.92
CA ASP A 149 -4.11 -11.96 14.86
C ASP A 149 -5.10 -10.82 15.13
N THR A 150 -5.10 -10.26 16.34
CA THR A 150 -5.91 -9.09 16.71
C THR A 150 -5.12 -7.79 16.82
N VAL A 151 -3.79 -7.78 16.74
CA VAL A 151 -3.01 -6.54 16.93
C VAL A 151 -3.13 -5.65 15.68
N PHE A 152 -2.66 -6.12 14.51
CA PHE A 152 -2.76 -5.41 13.21
C PHE A 152 -2.63 -6.34 12.01
N ASN A 153 -3.47 -6.13 10.97
CA ASN A 153 -3.28 -6.76 9.66
C ASN A 153 -2.96 -5.70 8.58
N PHE A 154 -1.66 -5.55 8.29
CA PHE A 154 -1.15 -4.63 7.26
C PHE A 154 -1.31 -5.13 5.82
N SER A 155 -1.63 -6.41 5.66
CA SER A 155 -1.79 -7.07 4.36
C SER A 155 -3.18 -6.84 3.79
N SER A 156 -4.15 -6.42 4.61
CA SER A 156 -5.50 -6.12 4.18
C SER A 156 -5.81 -4.63 4.18
N SER A 157 -6.57 -4.19 3.17
CA SER A 157 -7.26 -2.90 3.14
C SER A 157 -8.78 -3.06 3.30
N ASP A 158 -9.25 -4.26 3.63
CA ASP A 158 -10.67 -4.54 3.85
C ASP A 158 -11.13 -3.93 5.18
N PHE A 159 -12.13 -3.05 5.11
CA PHE A 159 -12.65 -2.34 6.28
C PHE A 159 -13.15 -3.29 7.38
N ILE A 160 -13.83 -4.39 7.03
CA ILE A 160 -14.38 -5.33 8.02
C ILE A 160 -13.24 -6.06 8.74
N LYS A 161 -12.20 -6.47 8.02
CA LYS A 161 -11.01 -7.08 8.62
C LYS A 161 -10.26 -6.08 9.53
N ILE A 162 -10.12 -4.83 9.09
CA ILE A 162 -9.44 -3.80 9.88
C ILE A 162 -10.23 -3.42 11.14
N LEU A 163 -11.56 -3.38 11.05
CA LEU A 163 -12.45 -3.15 12.20
C LEU A 163 -12.25 -4.16 13.34
N GLN A 164 -11.81 -5.38 13.02
CA GLN A 164 -11.54 -6.44 13.99
C GLN A 164 -10.17 -6.30 14.68
N THR A 165 -9.34 -5.34 14.25
CA THR A 165 -8.02 -5.10 14.86
C THR A 165 -8.13 -4.19 16.09
N THR A 166 -7.30 -4.44 17.10
CA THR A 166 -7.23 -3.68 18.36
C THR A 166 -6.88 -2.22 18.16
N ALA A 167 -6.24 -1.87 17.05
CA ALA A 167 -5.85 -0.51 16.72
C ALA A 167 -6.65 0.12 15.59
N PHE A 168 -7.87 -0.37 15.38
CA PHE A 168 -8.86 0.38 14.64
C PHE A 168 -9.06 1.78 15.26
N VAL A 169 -9.04 2.79 14.39
CA VAL A 169 -9.41 4.18 14.67
C VAL A 169 -10.64 4.50 13.84
N ASP A 170 -11.70 4.96 14.48
CA ASP A 170 -12.98 5.17 13.84
C ASP A 170 -13.02 6.43 12.97
N LYS A 171 -12.81 6.24 11.66
CA LYS A 171 -12.89 7.28 10.62
C LYS A 171 -14.27 7.40 9.96
N THR A 172 -15.32 6.77 10.50
CA THR A 172 -16.62 6.67 9.81
C THR A 172 -17.32 8.02 9.60
N LEU A 173 -16.97 9.05 10.35
CA LEU A 173 -17.46 10.42 10.11
C LEU A 173 -17.03 10.99 8.75
N MET A 174 -16.04 10.40 8.08
CA MET A 174 -15.71 10.71 6.69
C MET A 174 -16.94 10.58 5.77
N ILE A 175 -17.83 9.62 6.05
CA ILE A 175 -19.04 9.37 5.27
C ILE A 175 -19.95 10.62 5.26
N LYS A 176 -20.05 11.32 6.39
CA LYS A 176 -20.78 12.60 6.49
C LYS A 176 -20.20 13.63 5.50
N GLU A 177 -18.88 13.79 5.50
CA GLU A 177 -18.18 14.77 4.64
C GLU A 177 -18.34 14.50 3.14
N VAL A 178 -18.54 13.22 2.76
CA VAL A 178 -18.89 12.83 1.40
C VAL A 178 -20.23 13.44 0.97
N PHE A 179 -21.21 13.55 1.88
CA PHE A 179 -22.57 14.00 1.56
C PHE A 179 -22.88 15.46 1.91
N CYS A 180 -22.08 16.13 2.75
CA CYS A 180 -22.30 17.53 3.12
C CYS A 180 -22.30 18.51 1.93
N HIS A 181 -21.55 18.22 0.85
CA HIS A 181 -21.47 19.09 -0.32
C HIS A 181 -22.19 18.46 -1.52
N LYS A 182 -23.43 18.89 -1.75
CA LYS A 182 -24.31 18.38 -2.81
C LYS A 182 -23.87 18.80 -4.21
N GLU A 183 -23.15 19.92 -4.33
CA GLU A 183 -22.75 20.50 -5.62
C GLU A 183 -21.58 19.75 -6.29
N THR A 184 -20.76 19.05 -5.51
CA THR A 184 -19.59 18.34 -6.03
C THR A 184 -19.99 16.96 -6.56
N LYS A 185 -19.94 16.78 -7.89
CA LYS A 185 -20.28 15.51 -8.56
C LYS A 185 -19.32 14.36 -8.22
N GLY A 186 -18.04 14.67 -8.06
CA GLY A 186 -17.09 13.67 -7.60
C GLY A 186 -15.86 14.26 -6.95
N ILE A 187 -15.17 13.44 -6.16
CA ILE A 187 -14.01 13.85 -5.37
C ILE A 187 -12.91 12.82 -5.58
N VAL A 188 -11.68 13.26 -5.78
CA VAL A 188 -10.49 12.40 -5.67
C VAL A 188 -9.66 12.88 -4.49
N ILE A 189 -9.39 12.00 -3.54
CA ILE A 189 -8.42 12.28 -2.48
C ILE A 189 -7.08 11.70 -2.88
N THR A 190 -6.03 12.52 -2.78
CA THR A 190 -4.67 12.00 -2.87
C THR A 190 -4.03 11.96 -1.49
N ALA A 191 -3.30 10.88 -1.22
CA ALA A 191 -2.52 10.71 0.00
C ALA A 191 -1.38 9.73 -0.25
N PRO A 192 -0.28 9.81 0.53
CA PRO A 192 0.83 8.87 0.39
C PRO A 192 0.40 7.41 0.65
N ARG A 193 1.31 6.47 0.35
CA ARG A 193 1.05 5.04 0.59
C ARG A 193 0.71 4.78 2.05
N LYS A 194 -0.21 3.83 2.27
CA LYS A 194 -0.64 3.37 3.60
C LYS A 194 -1.35 4.42 4.49
N TYR A 195 -1.77 5.58 3.99
CA TYR A 195 -2.58 6.57 4.72
C TYR A 195 -4.08 6.22 4.87
N GLY A 196 -4.46 4.93 4.81
CA GLY A 196 -5.85 4.50 4.96
C GLY A 196 -6.76 4.69 3.74
N LYS A 197 -6.21 5.05 2.56
CA LYS A 197 -6.98 5.32 1.34
C LYS A 197 -7.96 4.21 0.95
N SER A 198 -7.43 3.01 0.73
CA SER A 198 -8.21 1.84 0.32
C SER A 198 -9.19 1.41 1.41
N THR A 199 -8.79 1.46 2.68
CA THR A 199 -9.65 1.16 3.83
C THR A 199 -10.86 2.09 3.91
N ASN A 200 -10.64 3.40 3.73
CA ASN A 200 -11.73 4.36 3.72
C ASN A 200 -12.67 4.16 2.51
N LEU A 201 -12.13 3.74 1.37
CA LEU A 201 -12.92 3.44 0.18
C LEU A 201 -13.75 2.16 0.35
N THR A 202 -13.20 1.11 0.95
CA THR A 202 -13.93 -0.12 1.26
C THR A 202 -14.97 0.09 2.38
N MET A 203 -14.70 0.99 3.34
CA MET A 203 -15.68 1.47 4.31
C MET A 203 -16.87 2.16 3.62
N LEU A 204 -16.61 3.08 2.69
CA LEU A 204 -17.66 3.74 1.90
C LEU A 204 -18.46 2.75 1.06
N LYS A 205 -17.79 1.76 0.45
CA LYS A 205 -18.46 0.66 -0.26
C LYS A 205 -19.41 -0.08 0.68
N CYS A 206 -18.90 -0.56 1.81
CA CYS A 206 -19.68 -1.30 2.81
C CYS A 206 -20.87 -0.48 3.32
N PHE A 207 -20.70 0.82 3.54
CA PHE A 207 -21.79 1.69 3.98
C PHE A 207 -22.88 1.84 2.93
N LEU A 208 -22.53 2.04 1.65
CA LEU A 208 -23.49 2.44 0.61
C LEU A 208 -24.16 1.26 -0.11
N GLU A 209 -23.44 0.15 -0.24
CA GLU A 209 -23.80 -0.95 -1.12
C GLU A 209 -25.08 -1.66 -0.68
N ILE A 210 -26.01 -1.83 -1.62
CA ILE A 210 -27.17 -2.69 -1.44
C ILE A 210 -26.67 -4.13 -1.35
N GLN A 211 -26.80 -4.73 -0.16
CA GLN A 211 -26.45 -6.15 0.03
C GLN A 211 -27.50 -7.03 -0.66
N VAL A 212 -27.04 -7.98 -1.46
CA VAL A 212 -27.88 -8.86 -2.26
C VAL A 212 -27.51 -10.34 -2.10
N ASP A 213 -28.46 -11.22 -2.41
CA ASP A 213 -28.20 -12.65 -2.56
C ASP A 213 -27.52 -12.99 -3.91
N SER A 214 -27.30 -14.28 -4.16
CA SER A 214 -26.68 -14.78 -5.39
C SER A 214 -27.50 -14.53 -6.67
N LEU A 215 -28.76 -14.10 -6.54
CA LEU A 215 -29.64 -13.73 -7.65
C LEU A 215 -29.75 -12.21 -7.82
N GLY A 216 -29.08 -11.42 -6.98
CA GLY A 216 -29.13 -9.96 -7.01
C GLY A 216 -30.35 -9.38 -6.30
N LYS A 217 -31.07 -10.18 -5.51
CA LYS A 217 -32.21 -9.67 -4.74
C LYS A 217 -31.71 -9.00 -3.45
N PRO A 218 -32.16 -7.77 -3.12
CA PRO A 218 -31.81 -7.12 -1.86
C PRO A 218 -32.12 -8.00 -0.64
N LEU A 219 -31.17 -8.09 0.28
CA LEU A 219 -31.32 -8.83 1.55
C LEU A 219 -32.21 -8.09 2.54
N THR A 220 -32.23 -6.76 2.48
CA THR A 220 -33.10 -5.93 3.32
C THR A 220 -34.57 -6.06 2.90
N LYS A 221 -35.46 -6.06 3.88
CA LYS A 221 -36.92 -5.97 3.71
C LYS A 221 -37.40 -4.51 3.69
N ALA A 222 -36.53 -3.55 3.97
CA ALA A 222 -36.87 -2.14 3.95
C ALA A 222 -37.24 -1.69 2.54
N LYS A 223 -38.35 -0.96 2.41
CA LYS A 223 -38.68 -0.22 1.18
C LYS A 223 -37.71 0.95 1.01
N THR A 224 -37.61 1.49 -0.20
CA THR A 224 -36.71 2.62 -0.55
C THR A 224 -36.76 3.79 0.42
N ASP A 225 -37.94 4.12 0.93
CA ASP A 225 -38.17 5.28 1.78
C ASP A 225 -37.90 5.02 3.26
N LYS A 226 -37.81 3.74 3.67
CA LYS A 226 -37.55 3.36 5.06
C LYS A 226 -36.05 3.19 5.33
N PRO A 227 -35.58 3.44 6.56
CA PRO A 227 -34.21 3.13 6.94
C PRO A 227 -33.91 1.63 6.84
N VAL A 228 -32.68 1.29 6.44
CA VAL A 228 -32.19 -0.10 6.43
C VAL A 228 -31.64 -0.41 7.81
N THR A 229 -32.23 -1.39 8.51
CA THR A 229 -31.84 -1.77 9.89
C THR A 229 -31.67 -3.28 10.08
N ASP A 230 -31.89 -4.07 9.03
CA ASP A 230 -32.00 -5.54 9.07
C ASP A 230 -30.86 -6.23 8.31
N THR A 231 -29.70 -5.58 8.22
CA THR A 231 -28.54 -6.08 7.49
C THR A 231 -27.28 -6.15 8.34
N SER A 232 -26.31 -6.98 7.93
CA SER A 232 -25.03 -7.09 8.65
C SER A 232 -24.24 -5.78 8.63
N ASN A 233 -24.33 -4.99 7.56
CA ASN A 233 -23.67 -3.69 7.50
C ASN A 233 -24.27 -2.71 8.52
N TYR A 234 -25.59 -2.74 8.76
CA TYR A 234 -26.20 -1.94 9.82
C TYR A 234 -25.64 -2.29 11.21
N GLU A 235 -25.49 -3.58 11.51
CA GLU A 235 -24.92 -4.06 12.78
C GLU A 235 -23.49 -3.58 13.04
N VAL A 236 -22.73 -3.37 11.96
CA VAL A 236 -21.39 -2.77 12.01
C VAL A 236 -21.47 -1.28 12.30
N PHE A 237 -22.20 -0.51 11.48
CA PHE A 237 -22.20 0.95 11.56
C PHE A 237 -22.94 1.51 12.77
N LYS A 238 -23.90 0.79 13.35
CA LYS A 238 -24.61 1.23 14.57
C LYS A 238 -23.70 1.36 15.79
N LYS A 239 -22.52 0.75 15.78
CA LYS A 239 -21.52 0.80 16.87
C LYS A 239 -20.42 1.85 16.63
N LEU A 240 -20.45 2.51 15.48
CA LEU A 240 -19.41 3.46 15.03
C LEU A 240 -19.92 4.89 15.12
N ASN A 241 -19.00 5.86 15.08
CA ASN A 241 -19.29 7.28 15.25
C ASN A 241 -20.31 7.83 14.24
N ILE A 242 -20.35 7.30 13.02
CA ILE A 242 -21.36 7.68 12.02
C ILE A 242 -22.80 7.39 12.46
N SER A 243 -23.03 6.47 13.41
CA SER A 243 -24.36 6.21 13.97
C SER A 243 -25.01 7.45 14.61
N LYS A 244 -24.18 8.40 15.07
CA LYS A 244 -24.63 9.70 15.62
C LYS A 244 -25.23 10.61 14.55
N GLU A 245 -24.94 10.37 13.27
CA GLU A 245 -25.47 11.10 12.13
C GLU A 245 -26.69 10.38 11.54
N SER A 246 -27.79 10.35 12.30
CA SER A 246 -29.00 9.58 11.95
C SER A 246 -29.54 9.92 10.55
N SER A 247 -29.52 11.19 10.16
CA SER A 247 -29.96 11.61 8.81
C SER A 247 -29.11 11.01 7.68
N ILE A 248 -27.81 10.78 7.91
CA ILE A 248 -26.92 10.15 6.94
C ILE A 248 -27.17 8.65 6.91
N MET A 249 -27.30 8.01 8.08
CA MET A 249 -27.63 6.59 8.22
C MET A 249 -28.94 6.26 7.48
N GLU A 250 -30.02 6.98 7.76
CA GLU A 250 -31.34 6.71 7.19
C GLU A 250 -31.39 6.91 5.68
N LYS A 251 -30.65 7.90 5.16
CA LYS A 251 -30.71 8.29 3.76
C LYS A 251 -29.80 7.48 2.84
N TYR A 252 -28.64 7.04 3.34
CA TYR A 252 -27.57 6.53 2.48
C TYR A 252 -27.15 5.09 2.77
N LEU A 253 -27.28 4.59 4.02
CA LEU A 253 -26.81 3.25 4.38
C LEU A 253 -27.54 2.17 3.59
N GLY A 254 -26.79 1.32 2.88
CA GLY A 254 -27.32 0.17 2.15
C GLY A 254 -28.29 0.51 1.02
N LYS A 255 -28.26 1.75 0.51
CA LYS A 255 -29.29 2.28 -0.40
C LYS A 255 -28.81 2.50 -1.82
N TYR A 256 -27.54 2.29 -2.17
CA TYR A 256 -27.02 2.59 -3.49
C TYR A 256 -26.42 1.37 -4.21
N PRO A 257 -26.65 1.21 -5.52
CA PRO A 257 -25.76 0.38 -6.32
C PRO A 257 -24.38 1.02 -6.32
N VAL A 258 -23.36 0.25 -5.98
CA VAL A 258 -21.97 0.73 -5.93
C VAL A 258 -21.19 0.07 -7.05
N LEU A 259 -20.60 0.87 -7.94
CA LEU A 259 -19.57 0.39 -8.87
C LEU A 259 -18.23 0.61 -8.18
N TYR A 260 -17.52 -0.48 -7.88
CA TYR A 260 -16.17 -0.43 -7.31
C TYR A 260 -15.14 -0.92 -8.33
N ALA A 261 -14.14 -0.10 -8.62
CA ALA A 261 -13.02 -0.44 -9.48
C ALA A 261 -11.68 -0.17 -8.75
N ASN A 262 -10.83 -1.17 -8.63
CA ASN A 262 -9.45 -0.99 -8.17
C ASN A 262 -8.53 -0.98 -9.39
N CYS A 263 -7.83 0.13 -9.63
CA CYS A 263 -6.95 0.30 -10.79
C CYS A 263 -5.57 -0.37 -10.64
N GLN A 264 -5.23 -0.86 -9.45
CA GLN A 264 -3.99 -1.62 -9.25
C GLN A 264 -4.08 -2.98 -9.94
N ILE A 265 -3.08 -3.27 -10.78
CA ILE A 265 -2.88 -4.57 -11.43
C ILE A 265 -1.56 -5.20 -10.99
N GLU A 266 -1.42 -6.50 -11.19
CA GLU A 266 -0.24 -7.27 -10.77
C GLU A 266 0.93 -7.17 -11.77
N ASN A 267 0.64 -6.90 -13.04
CA ASN A 267 1.63 -6.91 -14.10
C ASN A 267 2.33 -5.56 -14.27
N ASP A 268 3.61 -5.62 -14.64
CA ASP A 268 4.38 -4.44 -15.03
C ASP A 268 3.81 -3.79 -16.29
N ILE A 269 3.72 -2.46 -16.27
CA ILE A 269 3.26 -1.68 -17.41
C ILE A 269 4.48 -1.22 -18.19
N ILE A 270 4.73 -1.85 -19.34
CA ILE A 270 5.87 -1.54 -20.22
C ILE A 270 5.46 -1.01 -21.61
N SER A 271 4.18 -1.08 -21.96
CA SER A 271 3.62 -0.62 -23.23
C SER A 271 2.17 -0.11 -23.11
N TYR A 272 1.66 0.54 -24.16
CA TYR A 272 0.25 0.91 -24.27
C TYR A 272 -0.70 -0.29 -24.22
N ASP A 273 -0.33 -1.43 -24.81
CA ASP A 273 -1.18 -2.64 -24.80
C ASP A 273 -1.30 -3.22 -23.39
N CYS A 274 -0.25 -3.14 -22.55
CA CYS A 274 -0.34 -3.50 -21.13
C CYS A 274 -1.37 -2.63 -20.39
N VAL A 275 -1.50 -1.35 -20.74
CA VAL A 275 -2.54 -0.47 -20.17
C VAL A 275 -3.94 -0.93 -20.57
N LEU A 276 -4.13 -1.32 -21.84
CA LEU A 276 -5.40 -1.85 -22.32
C LEU A 276 -5.77 -3.16 -21.60
N ASP A 277 -4.82 -4.08 -21.46
CA ASP A 277 -5.02 -5.34 -20.74
C ASP A 277 -5.29 -5.12 -19.25
N GLY A 278 -4.58 -4.18 -18.62
CA GLY A 278 -4.87 -3.75 -17.26
C GLY A 278 -6.29 -3.21 -17.10
N CYS A 279 -6.75 -2.39 -18.05
CA CYS A 279 -8.13 -1.91 -18.05
C CYS A 279 -9.16 -3.04 -18.23
N LYS A 280 -8.86 -4.06 -19.06
CA LYS A 280 -9.72 -5.26 -19.17
C LYS A 280 -9.82 -5.98 -17.82
N GLU A 281 -8.71 -6.15 -17.12
CA GLU A 281 -8.67 -6.79 -15.79
C GLU A 281 -9.51 -6.00 -14.77
N ILE A 282 -9.39 -4.68 -14.76
CA ILE A 282 -10.18 -3.79 -13.88
C ILE A 282 -11.68 -3.96 -14.16
N ILE A 283 -12.08 -3.96 -15.44
CA ILE A 283 -13.48 -4.14 -15.83
C ILE A 283 -13.96 -5.53 -15.39
N HIS A 284 -13.20 -6.59 -15.68
CA HIS A 284 -13.51 -7.96 -15.29
C HIS A 284 -13.72 -8.10 -13.78
N LYS A 285 -12.75 -7.63 -12.97
CA LYS A 285 -12.84 -7.63 -11.49
C LYS A 285 -14.07 -6.85 -11.01
N SER A 286 -14.40 -5.72 -11.64
CA SER A 286 -15.59 -4.93 -11.32
C SER A 286 -16.89 -5.67 -11.67
N PHE A 287 -16.96 -6.37 -12.80
CA PHE A 287 -18.12 -7.17 -13.20
C PHE A 287 -18.31 -8.40 -12.30
N LEU A 288 -17.23 -9.05 -11.85
CA LEU A 288 -17.31 -10.20 -10.94
C LEU A 288 -18.03 -9.87 -9.63
N LEU A 289 -17.85 -8.66 -9.09
CA LEU A 289 -18.58 -8.17 -7.91
C LEU A 289 -20.10 -8.13 -8.12
N HIS A 290 -20.54 -8.11 -9.38
CA HIS A 290 -21.93 -8.06 -9.79
C HIS A 290 -22.31 -9.23 -10.71
N SER A 291 -21.71 -10.41 -10.49
CA SER A 291 -21.94 -11.62 -11.30
C SER A 291 -23.43 -12.02 -11.40
N TYR A 292 -24.25 -11.66 -10.40
CA TYR A 292 -25.70 -11.84 -10.43
C TYR A 292 -26.40 -11.14 -11.62
N LEU A 293 -25.81 -10.09 -12.20
CA LEU A 293 -26.36 -9.40 -13.37
C LEU A 293 -26.53 -10.33 -14.58
N GLN A 294 -25.74 -11.41 -14.66
CA GLN A 294 -25.89 -12.45 -15.69
C GLN A 294 -27.28 -13.10 -15.69
N LYS A 295 -27.98 -13.07 -14.55
CA LYS A 295 -29.31 -13.65 -14.33
C LYS A 295 -30.42 -12.59 -14.14
N SER A 296 -30.08 -11.30 -14.11
CA SER A 296 -31.00 -10.19 -13.86
C SER A 296 -32.25 -10.23 -14.76
N SER A 297 -33.47 -10.27 -14.21
CA SER A 297 -34.69 -10.23 -15.02
C SER A 297 -34.89 -8.91 -15.79
N LYS A 298 -34.27 -7.81 -15.32
CA LYS A 298 -34.39 -6.47 -15.92
C LYS A 298 -33.43 -6.20 -17.09
N LEU A 299 -32.40 -7.03 -17.28
CA LEU A 299 -31.45 -6.86 -18.37
C LEU A 299 -31.91 -7.63 -19.62
N SER A 300 -31.61 -7.08 -20.80
CA SER A 300 -31.85 -7.75 -22.07
C SER A 300 -30.94 -8.97 -22.27
N ILE A 301 -31.30 -9.85 -23.19
CA ILE A 301 -30.50 -11.05 -23.53
C ILE A 301 -29.07 -10.65 -23.94
N GLN A 302 -28.92 -9.57 -24.70
CA GLN A 302 -27.60 -9.07 -25.14
C GLN A 302 -26.78 -8.52 -23.97
N GLN A 303 -27.40 -7.76 -23.06
CA GLN A 303 -26.73 -7.23 -21.87
C GLN A 303 -26.24 -8.36 -20.95
N LYS A 304 -27.06 -9.41 -20.75
CA LYS A 304 -26.66 -10.61 -20.00
C LYS A 304 -25.47 -11.33 -20.64
N LYS A 305 -25.46 -11.45 -21.98
CA LYS A 305 -24.33 -12.04 -22.71
C LYS A 305 -23.04 -11.26 -22.47
N LEU A 306 -23.10 -9.93 -22.46
CA LEU A 306 -21.94 -9.08 -22.13
C LEU A 306 -21.50 -9.24 -20.67
N CYS A 307 -22.44 -9.33 -19.73
CA CYS A 307 -22.09 -9.63 -18.33
C CYS A 307 -21.36 -10.97 -18.20
N LYS A 308 -21.85 -12.02 -18.90
CA LYS A 308 -21.19 -13.34 -18.94
C LYS A 308 -19.78 -13.25 -19.51
N LEU A 309 -19.62 -12.52 -20.62
CA LEU A 309 -18.32 -12.33 -21.26
C LEU A 309 -17.32 -11.65 -20.33
N TRP A 310 -17.72 -10.57 -19.66
CA TRP A 310 -16.83 -9.86 -18.72
C TRP A 310 -16.56 -10.63 -17.43
N CYS A 311 -17.44 -11.56 -17.02
CA CYS A 311 -17.22 -12.41 -15.85
C CYS A 311 -16.43 -13.70 -16.16
N ASP A 312 -16.19 -14.03 -17.42
CA ASP A 312 -15.50 -15.27 -17.82
C ASP A 312 -14.00 -15.03 -18.00
N ASP A 313 -13.18 -15.74 -17.22
CA ASP A 313 -11.72 -15.56 -17.09
C ASP A 313 -10.94 -15.71 -18.42
N ALA A 314 -11.49 -16.48 -19.37
CA ALA A 314 -10.87 -16.72 -20.67
C ALA A 314 -11.36 -15.72 -21.73
N SER A 315 -12.63 -15.34 -21.68
CA SER A 315 -13.28 -14.54 -22.72
C SER A 315 -12.92 -13.06 -22.63
N TYR A 316 -12.81 -12.49 -21.43
CA TYR A 316 -12.52 -11.06 -21.27
C TYR A 316 -11.14 -10.68 -21.86
N LYS A 317 -10.18 -11.61 -21.77
CA LYS A 317 -8.80 -11.43 -22.31
C LYS A 317 -8.78 -11.33 -23.83
N LYS A 318 -9.71 -12.00 -24.52
CA LYS A 318 -9.79 -12.05 -25.99
C LYS A 318 -10.40 -10.79 -26.63
N LEU A 319 -10.91 -9.85 -25.83
CA LEU A 319 -11.44 -8.59 -26.34
C LEU A 319 -10.32 -7.71 -26.90
N MET A 320 -10.45 -7.28 -28.16
CA MET A 320 -9.41 -6.47 -28.83
C MET A 320 -9.87 -5.05 -29.18
N LYS A 321 -11.19 -4.79 -29.19
CA LYS A 321 -11.72 -3.48 -29.59
C LYS A 321 -11.55 -2.46 -28.48
N LYS A 322 -10.85 -1.35 -28.77
CA LYS A 322 -10.56 -0.28 -27.81
C LYS A 322 -11.84 0.40 -27.32
N GLU A 323 -12.88 0.45 -28.14
CA GLU A 323 -14.19 1.02 -27.82
C GLU A 323 -14.90 0.19 -26.74
N ASP A 324 -14.79 -1.14 -26.81
CA ASP A 324 -15.38 -2.05 -25.82
C ASP A 324 -14.67 -1.92 -24.47
N ILE A 325 -13.34 -1.78 -24.47
CA ILE A 325 -12.54 -1.60 -23.25
C ILE A 325 -12.82 -0.21 -22.65
N SER A 326 -12.73 0.85 -23.46
CA SER A 326 -12.94 2.24 -22.99
C SER A 326 -14.36 2.49 -22.46
N SER A 327 -15.35 1.72 -22.89
CA SER A 327 -16.73 1.82 -22.41
C SER A 327 -17.11 0.79 -21.34
N GLY A 328 -16.22 -0.14 -20.96
CA GLY A 328 -16.55 -1.26 -20.08
C GLY A 328 -17.13 -0.86 -18.72
N LEU A 329 -16.50 0.08 -18.00
CA LEU A 329 -17.04 0.58 -16.72
C LEU A 329 -18.34 1.36 -16.90
N LYS A 330 -18.49 2.09 -18.01
CA LYS A 330 -19.74 2.76 -18.36
C LYS A 330 -20.87 1.74 -18.55
N LEU A 331 -20.59 0.62 -19.22
CA LEU A 331 -21.57 -0.47 -19.41
C LEU A 331 -21.98 -1.07 -18.07
N LEU A 332 -21.03 -1.39 -17.19
CA LEU A 332 -21.34 -1.89 -15.85
C LEU A 332 -22.23 -0.91 -15.07
N CYS A 333 -21.87 0.38 -15.05
CA CYS A 333 -22.64 1.44 -14.40
C CYS A 333 -24.06 1.54 -14.98
N THR A 334 -24.20 1.38 -16.31
CA THR A 334 -25.50 1.34 -16.99
C THR A 334 -26.32 0.13 -16.55
N TYR A 335 -25.74 -1.06 -16.48
CA TYR A 335 -26.45 -2.27 -16.10
C TYR A 335 -26.88 -2.28 -14.64
N LEU A 336 -26.05 -1.76 -13.75
CA LEU A 336 -26.42 -1.51 -12.36
C LEU A 336 -27.58 -0.52 -12.27
N THR A 337 -27.53 0.56 -13.03
CA THR A 337 -28.61 1.56 -13.05
C THR A 337 -29.93 0.95 -13.53
N VAL A 338 -29.91 0.13 -14.58
CA VAL A 338 -31.10 -0.59 -15.08
C VAL A 338 -31.61 -1.63 -14.07
N HIS A 339 -30.70 -2.38 -13.45
CA HIS A 339 -31.08 -3.44 -12.51
C HIS A 339 -31.72 -2.87 -11.23
N TYR A 340 -31.17 -1.79 -10.68
CA TYR A 340 -31.66 -1.18 -9.45
C TYR A 340 -32.65 -0.04 -9.67
N ASP A 341 -32.86 0.39 -10.91
CA ASP A 341 -33.61 1.60 -11.25
C ASP A 341 -33.12 2.83 -10.45
N LYS A 342 -31.80 2.92 -10.31
CA LYS A 342 -31.13 3.91 -9.44
C LYS A 342 -29.73 4.20 -9.92
N THR A 343 -29.34 5.48 -9.90
CA THR A 343 -27.99 5.90 -10.26
C THR A 343 -26.94 5.35 -9.28
N CYS A 344 -25.76 5.05 -9.81
CA CYS A 344 -24.67 4.38 -9.08
C CYS A 344 -23.82 5.36 -8.27
N PHE A 345 -23.41 4.94 -7.08
CA PHE A 345 -22.25 5.53 -6.43
C PHE A 345 -20.99 4.87 -7.00
N VAL A 346 -20.04 5.66 -7.51
CA VAL A 346 -18.84 5.14 -8.18
C VAL A 346 -17.62 5.30 -7.27
N LEU A 347 -16.92 4.21 -7.00
CA LEU A 347 -15.71 4.15 -6.20
C LEU A 347 -14.53 3.68 -7.05
N ILE A 348 -13.44 4.44 -7.08
CA ILE A 348 -12.24 4.10 -7.86
C ILE A 348 -11.00 4.18 -6.98
N ASP A 349 -10.32 3.06 -6.75
CA ASP A 349 -9.06 3.03 -6.01
C ASP A 349 -7.84 3.11 -6.92
N GLU A 350 -6.74 3.68 -6.41
CA GLU A 350 -5.45 3.85 -7.11
C GLU A 350 -5.61 4.40 -8.55
N ILE A 351 -6.46 5.42 -8.74
CA ILE A 351 -6.81 5.98 -10.06
C ILE A 351 -5.60 6.50 -10.86
N ASP A 352 -4.50 6.77 -10.18
CA ASP A 352 -3.23 7.22 -10.75
C ASP A 352 -2.26 6.09 -11.12
N PHE A 353 -2.66 4.81 -10.98
CA PHE A 353 -1.79 3.66 -11.24
C PHE A 353 -1.10 3.70 -12.61
N PHE A 354 -1.85 4.00 -13.67
CA PHE A 354 -1.34 4.06 -15.04
C PHE A 354 -0.59 5.36 -15.39
N THR A 355 -0.64 6.37 -14.51
CA THR A 355 -0.07 7.71 -14.78
C THR A 355 1.01 8.12 -13.77
N GLN A 356 1.28 7.30 -12.77
CA GLN A 356 2.36 7.49 -11.80
C GLN A 356 3.72 7.42 -12.50
N THR A 357 4.50 8.49 -12.40
CA THR A 357 5.87 8.58 -12.93
C THR A 357 6.84 7.58 -12.37
N VAL A 358 6.58 7.17 -11.13
CA VAL A 358 7.42 6.22 -10.41
C VAL A 358 7.55 4.88 -11.15
N THR A 359 6.58 4.56 -12.01
CA THR A 359 6.50 3.33 -12.82
C THR A 359 6.61 3.58 -14.33
N ILE A 360 6.72 4.83 -14.79
CA ILE A 360 6.77 5.14 -16.22
C ILE A 360 8.18 4.91 -16.78
N THR A 361 8.31 3.93 -17.68
CA THR A 361 9.51 3.68 -18.48
C THR A 361 9.63 4.68 -19.65
N GLU A 362 10.81 4.78 -20.26
CA GLU A 362 11.02 5.58 -21.48
C GLU A 362 10.07 5.18 -22.64
N THR A 363 9.69 3.90 -22.72
CA THR A 363 8.72 3.42 -23.71
C THR A 363 7.33 4.00 -23.48
N LEU A 364 6.86 4.03 -22.23
CA LEU A 364 5.57 4.65 -21.89
C LEU A 364 5.55 6.17 -22.09
N LEU A 365 6.68 6.85 -21.98
CA LEU A 365 6.76 8.30 -22.25
C LEU A 365 6.42 8.62 -23.71
N LYS A 366 6.81 7.76 -24.66
CA LYS A 366 6.43 7.90 -26.07
C LYS A 366 4.92 7.75 -26.27
N ASP A 367 4.31 6.80 -25.58
CA ASP A 367 2.87 6.51 -25.66
C ASP A 367 2.01 7.33 -24.69
N TYR A 368 2.62 8.18 -23.86
CA TYR A 368 1.96 8.87 -22.75
C TYR A 368 0.69 9.62 -23.19
N LYS A 369 0.75 10.32 -24.34
CA LYS A 369 -0.41 11.04 -24.87
C LYS A 369 -1.56 10.09 -25.21
N LEU A 370 -1.27 8.94 -25.81
CA LEU A 370 -2.27 7.92 -26.14
C LEU A 370 -2.90 7.34 -24.86
N ILE A 371 -2.07 7.01 -23.87
CA ILE A 371 -2.51 6.52 -22.55
C ILE A 371 -3.48 7.51 -21.90
N ILE A 372 -3.09 8.79 -21.80
CA ILE A 372 -3.94 9.80 -21.16
C ILE A 372 -5.26 10.00 -21.91
N LEU A 373 -5.24 10.03 -23.25
CA LEU A 373 -6.47 10.16 -24.04
C LEU A 373 -7.40 8.96 -23.85
N PHE A 374 -6.85 7.76 -23.83
CA PHE A 374 -7.61 6.55 -23.54
C PHE A 374 -8.22 6.57 -22.14
N LEU A 375 -7.45 6.90 -21.10
CA LEU A 375 -7.93 6.98 -19.72
C LEU A 375 -8.98 8.10 -19.53
N ARG A 376 -8.86 9.23 -20.23
CA ARG A 376 -9.90 10.27 -20.29
C ARG A 376 -11.22 9.71 -20.82
N GLN A 377 -11.17 8.89 -21.87
CA GLN A 377 -12.35 8.24 -22.44
C GLN A 377 -12.90 7.19 -21.47
N PHE A 378 -12.04 6.37 -20.88
CA PHE A 378 -12.38 5.34 -19.90
C PHE A 378 -13.13 5.89 -18.69
N LEU A 379 -12.73 7.07 -18.19
CA LEU A 379 -13.33 7.74 -17.03
C LEU A 379 -14.41 8.77 -17.42
N SER A 380 -14.72 8.93 -18.71
CA SER A 380 -15.65 9.97 -19.19
C SER A 380 -17.07 9.82 -18.64
N PHE A 381 -17.49 8.59 -18.32
CA PHE A 381 -18.83 8.29 -17.82
C PHE A 381 -19.14 8.91 -16.45
N LEU A 382 -18.12 9.30 -15.69
CA LEU A 382 -18.29 10.00 -14.40
C LEU A 382 -19.05 11.34 -14.54
N LYS A 383 -19.09 11.90 -15.75
CA LYS A 383 -19.87 13.12 -16.07
C LYS A 383 -21.38 12.86 -16.17
N SER A 384 -21.82 11.62 -16.33
CA SER A 384 -23.21 11.29 -16.64
C SER A 384 -24.12 11.41 -15.41
N ASN A 385 -25.06 12.35 -15.44
CA ASN A 385 -26.05 12.52 -14.37
C ASN A 385 -27.09 11.39 -14.32
N ASN A 386 -27.33 10.71 -15.46
CA ASN A 386 -28.31 9.64 -15.57
C ASN A 386 -27.75 8.29 -15.10
N LEU A 387 -26.43 8.18 -14.92
CA LEU A 387 -25.77 6.92 -14.53
C LEU A 387 -25.11 7.05 -13.16
N VAL A 388 -24.42 8.15 -12.90
CA VAL A 388 -23.62 8.35 -11.69
C VAL A 388 -24.36 9.28 -10.76
N PHE A 389 -24.61 8.85 -9.53
CA PHE A 389 -25.08 9.72 -8.46
C PHE A 389 -23.94 10.63 -8.01
N LYS A 390 -22.85 10.00 -7.53
CA LYS A 390 -21.62 10.65 -7.05
C LYS A 390 -20.43 9.71 -7.26
N ALA A 391 -19.24 10.29 -7.45
CA ALA A 391 -17.99 9.54 -7.55
C ALA A 391 -17.03 9.88 -6.42
N PHE A 392 -16.34 8.88 -5.88
CA PHE A 392 -15.27 9.05 -4.91
C PHE A 392 -14.07 8.20 -5.32
N ALA A 393 -12.90 8.80 -5.46
CA ALA A 393 -11.71 8.09 -5.89
C ALA A 393 -10.51 8.39 -4.99
N THR A 394 -9.53 7.52 -5.05
CA THR A 394 -8.27 7.63 -4.30
C THR A 394 -7.08 7.47 -5.23
N GLY A 395 -5.98 8.15 -4.91
CA GLY A 395 -4.70 8.03 -5.60
C GLY A 395 -3.55 8.55 -4.75
N LYS A 396 -2.32 8.52 -5.26
CA LYS A 396 -1.13 9.08 -4.59
C LYS A 396 -0.82 10.50 -5.05
N SER A 397 -0.91 10.78 -6.35
CA SER A 397 -0.53 12.08 -6.90
C SER A 397 -1.67 12.81 -7.60
N GLY A 398 -1.91 14.06 -7.18
CA GLY A 398 -2.88 14.94 -7.84
C GLY A 398 -2.40 15.35 -9.23
N TYR A 399 -1.08 15.53 -9.37
CA TYR A 399 -0.46 15.86 -10.64
C TYR A 399 -0.57 14.71 -11.64
N ALA A 400 -0.48 13.45 -11.22
CA ALA A 400 -0.62 12.30 -12.13
C ALA A 400 -2.03 12.18 -12.74
N ILE A 401 -3.07 12.69 -12.06
CA ILE A 401 -4.47 12.45 -12.45
C ILE A 401 -5.19 13.66 -13.03
N HIS A 402 -4.63 14.86 -12.86
CA HIS A 402 -5.29 16.10 -13.30
C HIS A 402 -5.70 16.09 -14.77
N SER A 403 -4.95 15.34 -15.58
CA SER A 403 -5.18 15.21 -17.01
C SER A 403 -6.18 14.13 -17.38
N ILE A 404 -6.48 13.12 -16.55
CA ILE A 404 -7.42 12.03 -16.90
C ILE A 404 -8.81 12.24 -16.27
N VAL A 405 -8.88 12.95 -15.15
CA VAL A 405 -10.10 13.12 -14.38
C VAL A 405 -11.00 14.24 -14.97
N PRO A 406 -12.32 14.00 -15.14
CA PRO A 406 -13.29 15.00 -15.60
C PRO A 406 -13.34 16.31 -14.80
N SER A 407 -13.84 17.39 -15.40
CA SER A 407 -13.97 18.73 -14.76
C SER A 407 -14.92 18.76 -13.58
N CYS A 408 -15.95 17.93 -13.60
CA CYS A 408 -16.91 17.77 -12.52
C CYS A 408 -16.36 17.02 -11.30
N VAL A 409 -15.13 16.49 -11.37
CA VAL A 409 -14.50 15.77 -10.26
C VAL A 409 -13.38 16.63 -9.68
N GLN A 410 -13.49 16.94 -8.38
CA GLN A 410 -12.56 17.77 -7.65
C GLN A 410 -11.42 16.93 -7.06
N ILE A 411 -10.18 17.29 -7.37
CA ILE A 411 -9.00 16.72 -6.73
C ILE A 411 -8.74 17.48 -5.42
N GLN A 412 -8.52 16.74 -4.34
CA GLN A 412 -8.16 17.21 -3.01
C GLN A 412 -6.78 16.65 -2.68
N PRO A 413 -5.71 17.45 -2.89
CA PRO A 413 -4.35 17.01 -2.65
C PRO A 413 -4.03 16.86 -1.16
N PHE A 414 -3.26 15.84 -0.80
CA PHE A 414 -2.85 15.56 0.59
C PHE A 414 -2.26 16.75 1.33
N TYR A 415 -1.42 17.54 0.67
CA TYR A 415 -0.69 18.64 1.29
C TYR A 415 -1.56 19.89 1.54
N ASN A 416 -2.80 19.92 1.06
CA ASN A 416 -3.75 20.99 1.34
C ASN A 416 -4.57 20.66 2.60
N LEU A 417 -4.96 21.69 3.34
CA LEU A 417 -5.99 21.56 4.36
C LEU A 417 -7.37 21.55 3.69
N HIS A 418 -8.14 20.49 3.92
CA HIS A 418 -9.48 20.30 3.39
C HIS A 418 -10.32 19.46 4.37
N LYS A 419 -11.64 19.43 4.19
CA LYS A 419 -12.56 18.69 5.07
C LYS A 419 -12.25 17.20 5.27
N PHE A 420 -11.54 16.56 4.33
CA PHE A 420 -11.15 15.15 4.47
C PHE A 420 -9.82 14.93 5.20
N THR A 421 -9.11 16.00 5.57
CA THR A 421 -7.71 15.94 6.03
C THR A 421 -7.54 14.98 7.20
N ASP A 422 -8.47 15.00 8.15
CA ASP A 422 -8.41 14.21 9.37
C ASP A 422 -8.62 12.71 9.12
N PHE A 423 -9.10 12.29 7.95
CA PHE A 423 -9.40 10.88 7.68
C PHE A 423 -8.26 10.12 6.99
N TYR A 424 -7.18 10.81 6.61
CA TYR A 424 -6.05 10.21 5.89
C TYR A 424 -4.77 10.41 6.70
N GLY A 425 -4.48 9.48 7.60
CA GLY A 425 -3.47 9.57 8.64
C GLY A 425 -4.10 9.56 10.04
N LEU A 426 -3.32 9.90 11.06
CA LEU A 426 -3.79 10.04 12.44
C LEU A 426 -3.73 11.50 12.87
N THR A 427 -4.76 11.99 13.54
CA THR A 427 -4.69 13.25 14.28
C THR A 427 -3.91 13.07 15.57
N ASP A 428 -3.59 14.17 16.24
CA ASP A 428 -2.94 14.14 17.55
C ASP A 428 -3.79 13.37 18.58
N ASP A 429 -5.08 13.68 18.68
CA ASP A 429 -6.02 12.99 19.57
C ASP A 429 -6.11 11.48 19.30
N GLU A 430 -6.06 11.07 18.03
CA GLU A 430 -6.13 9.66 17.66
C GLU A 430 -4.84 8.91 17.94
N LEU A 431 -3.69 9.57 17.77
CA LEU A 431 -2.40 9.04 18.19
C LEU A 431 -2.41 8.79 19.71
N GLU A 432 -2.83 9.78 20.49
CA GLU A 432 -2.91 9.64 21.94
C GLU A 432 -3.91 8.58 22.37
N TYR A 433 -5.09 8.54 21.73
CA TYR A 433 -6.09 7.50 21.93
C TYR A 433 -5.51 6.10 21.71
N LEU A 434 -4.74 5.90 20.63
CA LEU A 434 -4.11 4.61 20.35
C LEU A 434 -3.12 4.21 21.45
N PHE A 435 -2.23 5.11 21.86
CA PHE A 435 -1.23 4.79 22.90
C PHE A 435 -1.85 4.56 24.29
N ASN A 436 -3.03 5.11 24.55
CA ASN A 436 -3.76 4.93 25.81
C ASN A 436 -4.58 3.63 25.88
N LYS A 437 -4.70 2.87 24.78
CA LYS A 437 -5.44 1.61 24.78
C LYS A 437 -4.80 0.56 25.69
N PRO A 438 -5.59 -0.22 26.46
CA PRO A 438 -5.09 -1.26 27.36
C PRO A 438 -4.11 -2.24 26.69
N GLU A 439 -4.36 -2.57 25.43
CA GLU A 439 -3.57 -3.48 24.59
C GLU A 439 -2.14 -2.99 24.38
N PHE A 440 -1.90 -1.67 24.45
CA PHE A 440 -0.60 -1.04 24.15
C PHE A 440 0.12 -0.49 25.38
N LYS A 441 -0.40 -0.72 26.60
CA LYS A 441 0.20 -0.23 27.86
C LYS A 441 1.62 -0.74 28.15
N HIS A 442 2.05 -1.83 27.50
CA HIS A 442 3.34 -2.46 27.71
C HIS A 442 4.44 -1.95 26.74
N ILE A 443 4.11 -0.97 25.89
CA ILE A 443 5.08 -0.32 25.02
C ILE A 443 5.95 0.61 25.85
N SER A 444 7.27 0.48 25.72
CA SER A 444 8.24 1.28 26.48
C SER A 444 8.39 2.71 25.98
N MET A 445 8.11 2.97 24.70
CA MET A 445 8.23 4.30 24.11
C MET A 445 7.10 5.21 24.56
N THR A 446 7.46 6.42 24.96
CA THR A 446 6.52 7.49 25.27
C THR A 446 5.94 8.09 23.98
N ILE A 447 4.73 8.66 24.09
CA ILE A 447 4.12 9.42 22.99
C ILE A 447 5.05 10.56 22.54
N LYS A 448 5.78 11.19 23.48
CA LYS A 448 6.73 12.26 23.17
C LYS A 448 7.86 11.76 22.26
N GLU A 449 8.51 10.65 22.60
CA GLU A 449 9.57 10.06 21.76
C GLU A 449 9.07 9.69 20.36
N VAL A 450 7.82 9.21 20.27
CA VAL A 450 7.17 8.88 19.00
C VAL A 450 6.89 10.15 18.18
N LYS A 451 6.37 11.22 18.79
CA LYS A 451 6.15 12.52 18.13
C LYS A 451 7.48 13.14 17.68
N ASP A 452 8.52 13.06 18.50
CA ASP A 452 9.85 13.60 18.18
C ASP A 452 10.50 12.87 16.98
N TYR A 453 10.35 11.55 16.87
CA TYR A 453 10.95 10.76 15.78
C TYR A 453 10.12 10.78 14.49
N TYR A 454 8.81 10.54 14.58
CA TYR A 454 7.93 10.40 13.41
C TYR A 454 7.29 11.72 12.96
N GLY A 455 7.37 12.78 13.76
CA GLY A 455 6.87 14.13 13.44
C GLY A 455 5.46 14.13 12.84
N SER A 456 5.11 15.19 12.11
CA SER A 456 3.79 15.32 11.51
C SER A 456 3.81 16.01 10.15
N TYR A 457 2.75 15.79 9.38
CA TYR A 457 2.52 16.45 8.11
C TYR A 457 1.61 17.64 8.30
N ASN A 458 2.21 18.83 8.29
CA ASN A 458 1.53 20.11 8.38
C ASN A 458 0.54 20.33 7.24
N LYS A 459 -0.69 20.70 7.61
CA LYS A 459 -1.79 21.08 6.72
C LYS A 459 -2.21 22.49 7.09
N ILE A 460 -1.99 23.45 6.19
CA ILE A 460 -2.15 24.87 6.48
C ILE A 460 -3.22 25.44 5.56
N ASP A 461 -4.20 26.14 6.14
CA ASP A 461 -5.11 27.02 5.42
C ASP A 461 -4.72 28.48 5.65
N HIS A 462 -4.50 29.21 4.56
CA HIS A 462 -4.04 30.59 4.57
C HIS A 462 -5.13 31.60 4.89
N LEU A 463 -6.40 31.26 4.59
CA LEU A 463 -7.51 32.17 4.84
C LEU A 463 -7.90 32.19 6.31
N THR A 464 -7.77 31.06 6.97
CA THR A 464 -8.23 30.87 8.35
C THR A 464 -7.09 30.76 9.37
N THR A 465 -5.83 30.79 8.92
CA THR A 465 -4.63 30.51 9.73
C THR A 465 -4.65 29.15 10.43
N THR A 466 -5.55 28.26 10.02
CA THR A 466 -5.71 26.94 10.62
C THR A 466 -4.54 26.06 10.22
N LYS A 467 -3.89 25.46 11.22
CA LYS A 467 -2.87 24.42 11.05
C LYS A 467 -3.40 23.11 11.62
N LYS A 468 -3.27 22.02 10.87
CA LYS A 468 -3.44 20.66 11.37
C LYS A 468 -2.18 19.85 11.19
N GLU A 469 -1.94 18.95 12.12
CA GLU A 469 -0.80 18.04 12.14
C GLU A 469 -1.33 16.62 11.98
N ILE A 470 -0.87 15.95 10.94
CA ILE A 470 -1.32 14.60 10.58
C ILE A 470 -0.12 13.65 10.64
N TYR A 471 -0.22 12.62 11.47
CA TYR A 471 0.82 11.61 11.63
C TYR A 471 0.66 10.50 10.58
N CYS A 472 1.79 9.92 10.16
CA CYS A 472 1.81 8.77 9.27
C CYS A 472 1.24 7.55 10.01
N ILE A 473 0.02 7.15 9.67
CA ILE A 473 -0.63 5.97 10.26
C ILE A 473 0.28 4.74 10.17
N TRP A 474 0.89 4.47 9.01
CA TRP A 474 1.75 3.29 8.82
C TRP A 474 2.89 3.21 9.84
N SER A 475 3.64 4.30 10.00
CA SER A 475 4.79 4.33 10.90
C SER A 475 4.32 4.12 12.34
N ILE A 476 3.26 4.83 12.77
CA ILE A 476 2.68 4.70 14.13
C ILE A 476 2.18 3.28 14.39
N LEU A 477 1.45 2.67 13.46
CA LEU A 477 0.95 1.30 13.66
C LEU A 477 2.11 0.29 13.74
N ASN A 478 3.22 0.51 13.03
CA ASN A 478 4.40 -0.36 13.16
C ASN A 478 5.12 -0.17 14.48
N VAL A 479 5.16 1.04 15.04
CA VAL A 479 5.66 1.29 16.39
C VAL A 479 4.87 0.48 17.41
N LEU A 480 3.53 0.51 17.29
CA LEU A 480 2.63 -0.24 18.18
C LEU A 480 2.82 -1.76 18.04
N LYS A 481 3.05 -2.25 16.81
CA LYS A 481 3.29 -3.67 16.55
C LYS A 481 4.68 -4.14 17.00
N CYS A 482 5.73 -3.44 16.58
CA CYS A 482 7.12 -3.84 16.76
C CYS A 482 7.73 -3.37 18.08
N LYS A 483 7.05 -2.49 18.82
CA LYS A 483 7.45 -2.01 20.15
C LYS A 483 8.85 -1.38 20.15
N ARG A 484 9.21 -0.71 19.06
CA ARG A 484 10.45 0.07 18.91
C ARG A 484 10.27 1.25 17.96
N LEU A 485 11.13 2.26 18.10
CA LEU A 485 11.34 3.26 17.06
C LEU A 485 12.28 2.67 16.01
N ASP A 486 11.90 2.79 14.74
CA ASP A 486 12.66 2.35 13.60
C ASP A 486 12.19 3.07 12.33
N ASN A 487 12.95 2.96 11.25
CA ASN A 487 12.53 3.44 9.95
C ASN A 487 11.56 2.44 9.31
N TYR A 488 10.27 2.76 9.38
CA TYR A 488 9.17 2.01 8.74
C TYR A 488 8.75 2.62 7.41
N TRP A 489 9.28 3.79 7.07
CA TRP A 489 9.07 4.44 5.79
C TRP A 489 9.68 3.61 4.68
N ARG A 490 8.86 3.22 3.71
CA ARG A 490 9.29 2.39 2.58
C ARG A 490 8.60 2.88 1.32
N ASP A 491 9.31 3.68 0.53
CA ASP A 491 8.96 3.89 -0.87
C ASP A 491 10.11 3.43 -1.78
N PHE A 492 9.78 2.55 -2.72
CA PHE A 492 10.70 1.89 -3.65
C PHE A 492 10.50 2.44 -5.06
N GLY A 493 10.42 3.76 -5.16
CA GLY A 493 10.13 4.42 -6.42
C GLY A 493 11.37 4.77 -7.23
N ASN A 494 11.28 4.71 -8.56
CA ASN A 494 12.32 5.25 -9.46
C ASN A 494 12.54 6.77 -9.30
N VAL A 495 11.71 7.46 -8.51
CA VAL A 495 11.89 8.89 -8.21
C VAL A 495 13.24 9.19 -7.56
N PHE A 496 13.83 8.23 -6.83
CA PHE A 496 15.13 8.43 -6.18
C PHE A 496 16.30 8.42 -7.15
N CYS A 497 16.15 7.89 -8.36
CA CYS A 497 17.16 8.04 -9.41
C CYS A 497 17.44 9.52 -9.72
N ASN A 498 16.49 10.41 -9.44
CA ASN A 498 16.69 11.86 -9.58
C ASN A 498 17.73 12.41 -8.59
N PHE A 499 18.02 11.73 -7.48
CA PHE A 499 19.08 12.12 -6.54
C PHE A 499 20.48 11.92 -7.13
N SER A 500 20.63 11.18 -8.22
CA SER A 500 21.89 11.13 -8.97
C SER A 500 22.20 12.45 -9.68
N ASN A 501 21.20 13.32 -9.89
CA ASN A 501 21.45 14.66 -10.41
C ASN A 501 22.07 15.54 -9.31
N PRO A 502 23.25 16.17 -9.52
CA PRO A 502 23.95 16.94 -8.49
C PRO A 502 23.14 18.09 -7.89
N ILE A 503 22.28 18.74 -8.67
CA ILE A 503 21.46 19.87 -8.20
C ILE A 503 20.35 19.36 -7.28
N ILE A 504 19.70 18.26 -7.64
CA ILE A 504 18.68 17.65 -6.77
C ILE A 504 19.32 17.13 -5.51
N LYS A 505 20.48 16.47 -5.62
CA LYS A 505 21.25 16.00 -4.45
C LYS A 505 21.57 17.15 -3.49
N ASP A 506 22.15 18.24 -4.00
CA ASP A 506 22.49 19.43 -3.20
C ASP A 506 21.26 20.01 -2.50
N VAL A 507 20.15 20.17 -3.22
CA VAL A 507 18.92 20.71 -2.63
C VAL A 507 18.32 19.77 -1.58
N MET A 508 18.36 18.45 -1.80
CA MET A 508 17.90 17.48 -0.81
C MET A 508 18.82 17.44 0.42
N GLN A 509 20.14 17.63 0.26
CA GLN A 509 21.10 17.73 1.36
C GLN A 509 20.88 19.01 2.18
N LYS A 510 20.53 20.13 1.54
CA LYS A 510 20.11 21.36 2.23
C LYS A 510 18.84 21.16 3.06
N LEU A 511 17.84 20.49 2.50
CA LEU A 511 16.61 20.16 3.22
C LEU A 511 16.86 19.24 4.44
N LEU A 512 17.93 18.42 4.44
CA LEU A 512 18.31 17.56 5.56
C LEU A 512 18.94 18.31 6.74
N ILE A 513 19.53 19.48 6.50
CA ILE A 513 20.10 20.36 7.53
C ILE A 513 19.13 21.48 7.93
N ASP A 514 17.82 21.23 7.81
CA ASP A 514 16.71 22.13 8.14
C ASP A 514 16.66 23.45 7.34
N GLU A 515 17.27 23.51 6.14
CA GLU A 515 17.02 24.61 5.21
C GLU A 515 15.66 24.47 4.54
N PHE A 516 15.04 25.59 4.15
CA PHE A 516 13.75 25.61 3.46
C PHE A 516 13.89 25.92 1.97
N VAL A 517 13.15 25.19 1.15
CA VAL A 517 13.15 25.40 -0.31
C VAL A 517 11.81 25.97 -0.76
N MET A 518 11.84 27.03 -1.56
CA MET A 518 10.66 27.57 -2.21
C MET A 518 10.28 26.76 -3.44
N VAL A 519 9.03 26.30 -3.48
CA VAL A 519 8.51 25.46 -4.55
C VAL A 519 7.22 26.07 -5.10
N VAL A 520 7.05 26.03 -6.42
CA VAL A 520 5.74 26.31 -7.03
C VAL A 520 4.84 25.10 -6.77
N LEU A 521 3.88 25.29 -5.88
CA LEU A 521 2.88 24.30 -5.54
C LEU A 521 1.88 24.20 -6.68
N TYR A 522 1.47 22.96 -6.97
CA TYR A 522 0.50 22.68 -8.02
C TYR A 522 -0.78 23.52 -7.81
N HIS A 523 -0.97 24.50 -8.70
CA HIS A 523 -2.12 25.39 -8.69
C HIS A 523 -3.17 24.92 -9.69
N LYS A 524 -4.42 24.87 -9.23
CA LYS A 524 -5.63 24.43 -9.94
C LYS A 524 -6.00 25.25 -11.20
N ALA A 525 -5.23 26.30 -11.53
CA ALA A 525 -5.72 27.44 -12.33
C ALA A 525 -5.84 27.18 -13.83
N ALA A 526 -5.12 26.20 -14.40
CA ALA A 526 -5.28 25.90 -15.82
C ALA A 526 -5.18 24.39 -16.08
N ARG A 527 -6.30 23.75 -16.40
CA ARG A 527 -6.28 22.42 -17.02
C ARG A 527 -5.59 22.58 -18.37
N LYS A 528 -4.39 22.00 -18.52
CA LYS A 528 -3.76 21.93 -19.83
C LYS A 528 -4.67 21.15 -20.78
N THR A 529 -5.05 21.77 -21.89
CA THR A 529 -5.87 21.15 -22.94
C THR A 529 -5.18 19.89 -23.49
N ASN A 530 -3.86 19.95 -23.62
CA ASN A 530 -3.00 18.86 -24.08
C ASN A 530 -2.27 18.14 -22.94
N PRO A 531 -2.30 16.80 -22.88
CA PRO A 531 -1.48 16.02 -21.95
C PRO A 531 0.00 16.33 -22.17
N THR A 532 0.70 16.75 -21.13
CA THR A 532 2.17 16.85 -21.15
C THR A 532 2.75 15.67 -20.39
N PRO A 533 3.70 14.91 -20.98
CA PRO A 533 4.42 13.88 -20.25
C PRO A 533 5.11 14.49 -19.03
N PRO A 534 5.28 13.71 -17.96
CA PRO A 534 6.07 14.14 -16.83
C PRO A 534 7.51 14.44 -17.28
N PRO A 535 8.14 15.51 -16.76
CA PRO A 535 9.51 15.82 -17.11
C PRO A 535 10.45 14.75 -16.56
N ILE A 536 11.30 14.20 -17.44
CA ILE A 536 12.41 13.33 -17.03
C ILE A 536 13.53 14.23 -16.54
N ILE A 537 14.06 13.95 -15.35
CA ILE A 537 15.27 14.61 -14.87
C ILE A 537 16.45 13.70 -15.22
N ALA A 538 17.29 14.17 -16.14
CA ALA A 538 18.51 13.46 -16.49
C ALA A 538 19.50 13.46 -15.32
N ALA A 539 20.31 12.40 -15.22
CA ALA A 539 21.39 12.31 -14.23
C ALA A 539 22.46 13.39 -14.43
N SER A 540 22.64 13.88 -15.66
CA SER A 540 23.55 14.96 -16.03
C SER A 540 22.81 16.20 -16.55
N GLY A 541 23.40 17.37 -16.33
CA GLY A 541 22.85 18.66 -16.76
C GLY A 541 21.93 19.35 -15.74
N THR A 542 21.56 20.59 -16.05
CA THR A 542 20.74 21.44 -15.18
C THR A 542 19.25 21.17 -15.39
N PRO A 543 18.50 20.68 -14.38
CA PRO A 543 17.06 20.50 -14.51
C PRO A 543 16.35 21.83 -14.80
N THR A 544 15.35 21.80 -15.68
CA THR A 544 14.52 22.99 -15.92
C THR A 544 13.70 23.32 -14.68
N LYS A 545 13.30 24.59 -14.51
CA LYS A 545 12.39 25.00 -13.42
C LYS A 545 11.13 24.14 -13.34
N LYS A 546 10.52 23.85 -14.49
CA LYS A 546 9.32 22.97 -14.57
C LYS A 546 9.59 21.54 -14.11
N SER A 547 10.80 21.03 -14.36
CA SER A 547 11.21 19.69 -13.90
C SER A 547 11.40 19.65 -12.39
N LEU A 548 11.99 20.69 -11.82
CA LEU A 548 12.15 20.84 -10.36
C LEU A 548 10.80 20.99 -9.66
N ASP A 549 9.93 21.87 -10.16
CA ASP A 549 8.57 22.05 -9.63
C ASP A 549 7.81 20.71 -9.63
N TYR A 550 7.90 19.96 -10.73
CA TYR A 550 7.29 18.62 -10.83
C TYR A 550 7.82 17.66 -9.76
N PHE A 551 9.15 17.59 -9.62
CA PHE A 551 9.81 16.72 -8.65
C PHE A 551 9.39 17.04 -7.21
N PHE A 552 9.39 18.32 -6.81
CA PHE A 552 8.99 18.69 -5.45
C PHE A 552 7.50 18.45 -5.18
N ASN A 553 6.62 18.69 -6.16
CA ASN A 553 5.20 18.33 -6.01
C ASN A 553 4.99 16.82 -5.87
N LEU A 554 5.77 16.01 -6.60
CA LEU A 554 5.75 14.56 -6.45
C LEU A 554 6.25 14.15 -5.06
N MET A 555 7.32 14.76 -4.55
CA MET A 555 7.83 14.49 -3.20
C MET A 555 6.82 14.89 -2.10
N LEU A 556 6.06 15.97 -2.29
CA LEU A 556 4.92 16.33 -1.42
C LEU A 556 3.80 15.29 -1.48
N ASP A 557 3.41 14.85 -2.69
CA ASP A 557 2.36 13.84 -2.91
C ASP A 557 2.75 12.48 -2.27
N LEU A 558 4.04 12.11 -2.34
CA LEU A 558 4.59 10.89 -1.77
C LEU A 558 4.87 11.00 -0.26
N GLY A 559 4.76 12.18 0.34
CA GLY A 559 5.00 12.39 1.77
C GLY A 559 6.47 12.45 2.17
N TYR A 560 7.39 12.72 1.23
CA TYR A 560 8.79 13.02 1.57
C TYR A 560 9.00 14.47 2.00
N LEU A 561 8.05 15.34 1.66
CA LEU A 561 8.07 16.74 2.03
C LEU A 561 6.74 17.14 2.66
N THR A 562 6.82 18.14 3.52
CA THR A 562 5.67 18.82 4.12
C THR A 562 5.82 20.33 3.96
N ARG A 563 4.72 21.07 4.14
CA ARG A 563 4.77 22.53 4.14
C ARG A 563 5.37 23.01 5.46
N ASN A 564 6.29 23.96 5.39
CA ASN A 564 6.88 24.59 6.57
C ASN A 564 6.06 25.80 7.03
N SER A 565 5.70 26.68 6.10
CA SER A 565 5.03 27.95 6.38
C SER A 565 3.93 28.25 5.37
N THR A 566 3.24 29.37 5.56
CA THR A 566 2.15 29.81 4.68
C THR A 566 2.64 29.97 3.24
N SER A 567 1.95 29.34 2.28
CA SER A 567 2.21 29.58 0.87
C SER A 567 1.70 30.95 0.44
N ILE A 568 2.48 31.64 -0.37
CA ILE A 568 2.18 32.95 -0.93
C ILE A 568 1.53 32.73 -2.30
N MET A 569 0.33 33.27 -2.51
CA MET A 569 -0.21 33.40 -3.87
C MET A 569 0.55 34.50 -4.58
N VAL A 570 1.22 34.15 -5.66
CA VAL A 570 1.88 35.09 -6.56
C VAL A 570 1.06 35.17 -7.83
N LEU A 571 0.51 36.34 -8.11
CA LEU A 571 -0.17 36.62 -9.36
C LEU A 571 0.88 36.74 -10.46
N ASP A 572 0.85 35.84 -11.43
CA ASP A 572 1.58 36.05 -12.68
C ASP A 572 0.82 37.10 -13.50
N ILE A 573 1.27 38.35 -13.40
CA ILE A 573 0.67 39.53 -14.04
C ILE A 573 0.62 39.36 -15.56
N PHE A 574 1.54 38.58 -16.15
CA PHE A 574 1.63 38.42 -17.60
C PHE A 574 0.71 37.32 -18.15
N ASN A 575 0.51 36.24 -17.40
CA ASN A 575 -0.30 35.11 -17.84
C ASN A 575 -1.71 35.08 -17.23
N ASN A 576 -2.03 36.02 -16.33
CA ASN A 576 -3.27 36.06 -15.57
C ASN A 576 -3.54 34.73 -14.82
N THR A 577 -2.46 34.04 -14.44
CA THR A 577 -2.51 32.78 -13.70
C THR A 577 -1.94 32.99 -12.29
N GLY A 578 -2.75 32.72 -11.27
CA GLY A 578 -2.25 32.61 -9.90
C GLY A 578 -1.35 31.38 -9.76
N SER A 579 -0.11 31.58 -9.33
CA SER A 579 0.81 30.51 -8.93
C SER A 579 0.93 30.50 -7.42
N CYS A 580 0.74 29.35 -6.79
CA CYS A 580 0.93 29.22 -5.35
C CYS A 580 2.39 28.83 -5.09
N MET A 581 3.14 29.60 -4.31
CA MET A 581 4.50 29.23 -3.90
C MET A 581 4.53 28.96 -2.41
N GLY A 582 5.22 27.91 -1.97
CA GLY A 582 5.37 27.64 -0.54
C GLY A 582 6.72 27.04 -0.20
N TYR A 583 7.13 27.26 1.04
CA TYR A 583 8.32 26.63 1.61
C TYR A 583 8.01 25.19 2.00
N VAL A 584 8.87 24.27 1.55
CA VAL A 584 8.82 22.85 1.91
C VAL A 584 9.99 22.48 2.80
N THR A 585 9.77 21.47 3.63
CA THR A 585 10.78 20.86 4.51
C THR A 585 10.57 19.34 4.58
N ILE A 586 11.56 18.61 5.09
CA ILE A 586 11.43 17.20 5.46
C ILE A 586 10.53 17.09 6.70
N PRO A 587 9.54 16.20 6.73
CA PRO A 587 8.52 16.19 7.78
C PRO A 587 9.03 15.70 9.14
N ASN A 588 10.04 14.84 9.19
CA ASN A 588 10.47 14.15 10.40
C ASN A 588 11.81 13.41 10.22
N GLN A 589 12.33 12.87 11.31
CA GLN A 589 13.60 12.14 11.33
C GLN A 589 13.55 10.82 10.54
N GLU A 590 12.42 10.11 10.57
CA GLU A 590 12.24 8.86 9.82
C GLU A 590 12.48 9.07 8.31
N VAL A 591 11.83 10.07 7.73
CA VAL A 591 11.93 10.42 6.31
C VAL A 591 13.30 11.01 5.99
N GLY A 592 13.86 11.84 6.89
CA GLY A 592 15.22 12.35 6.74
C GLY A 592 16.25 11.24 6.63
N HIS A 593 16.18 10.25 7.53
CA HIS A 593 17.09 9.11 7.51
C HIS A 593 16.93 8.26 6.24
N ASP A 594 15.70 8.08 5.73
CA ASP A 594 15.47 7.38 4.46
C ASP A 594 16.10 8.14 3.27
N ILE A 595 15.97 9.47 3.22
CA ILE A 595 16.59 10.31 2.19
C ILE A 595 18.12 10.21 2.26
N GLU A 596 18.71 10.34 3.45
CA GLU A 596 20.17 10.20 3.66
C GLU A 596 20.69 8.86 3.15
N ASN A 597 20.04 7.78 3.53
CA ASN A 597 20.40 6.43 3.10
C ASN A 597 20.36 6.30 1.57
N LYS A 598 19.33 6.86 0.93
CA LYS A 598 19.19 6.83 -0.54
C LYS A 598 20.24 7.67 -1.25
N ILE A 599 20.56 8.85 -0.73
CA ILE A 599 21.65 9.68 -1.26
C ILE A 599 22.98 8.93 -1.14
N SER A 600 23.24 8.28 0.00
CA SER A 600 24.46 7.50 0.24
C SER A 600 24.58 6.27 -0.65
N LEU A 601 23.46 5.65 -1.05
CA LEU A 601 23.46 4.49 -1.95
C LEU A 601 23.74 4.86 -3.42
N LEU A 602 23.45 6.10 -3.80
CA LEU A 602 23.60 6.61 -5.17
C LEU A 602 24.90 7.41 -5.39
N SER A 603 25.56 7.82 -4.30
CA SER A 603 26.90 8.42 -4.29
C SER A 603 27.98 7.37 -4.31
#